data_AF-A0A7S0T3S3-F1
#
_entry.id   AF-A0A7S0T3S3-F1
#
_cell.length_a   1.000
_cell.length_b   1.000
_cell.length_c   1.000
_cell.angle_alpha   90.00
_cell.angle_beta   90.00
_cell.angle_gamma   90.00
#
_symmetry.space_group_name_H-M   'P 1'
#
loop_
_entity.id
_entity.type
_entity.pdbx_description
1 polymer ?
#
loop_
_entity_poly.entity_id
_entity_poly.type
_entity_poly.pdbx_seq_one_letter_code
_entity_poly.pdbx_strand_id
1 'polypeptide(L)'
;AIFPTAAIRISDGTRCAGAQGLRSRVDRTRAQPDCIVCRKFPRQSRCPACKRTGHTNREYNTAEIKTGLRPQKHIRIEAMAEPKRFAMVCAANMNRSMEAHKVLLRAGLHVASYGAGNHVKLPGATKDSPNVYNFGTITYRQIYDDLMAQDAALYRRNGLKEMLERNMAIKQSPERWQEHVDEVDVVVCFEERVFDNVVEDMRRRGGGERRCSSSI
;
A
#
# COMPACT_ATOMS: atom_id res chain seq x y z
N ALA A 1 -12.85 -3.76 13.45
CA ALA A 1 -11.55 -3.84 12.76
C ALA A 1 -11.80 -3.80 11.26
N ILE A 2 -11.14 -2.89 10.53
CA ILE A 2 -11.29 -2.74 9.08
C ILE A 2 -10.30 -3.70 8.44
N PHE A 3 -10.78 -4.85 7.94
CA PHE A 3 -9.94 -5.79 7.23
C PHE A 3 -10.18 -5.61 5.72
N PRO A 4 -9.20 -5.12 4.95
CA PRO A 4 -9.31 -5.13 3.50
C PRO A 4 -9.32 -6.57 2.99
N THR A 5 -10.07 -6.84 1.93
CA THR A 5 -10.16 -8.18 1.35
C THR A 5 -8.94 -8.47 0.47
N ALA A 6 -8.40 -7.45 -0.19
CA ALA A 6 -7.25 -7.59 -1.08
C ALA A 6 -6.53 -6.24 -1.29
N ALA A 7 -5.25 -6.29 -1.67
CA ALA A 7 -4.47 -5.14 -2.11
C ALA A 7 -3.73 -5.45 -3.42
N ILE A 8 -3.73 -4.50 -4.36
CA ILE A 8 -3.06 -4.54 -5.65
C ILE A 8 -1.83 -3.64 -5.55
N ARG A 9 -0.65 -4.18 -5.87
CA ARG A 9 0.58 -3.37 -6.04
C ARG A 9 0.79 -3.11 -7.52
N ILE A 10 0.78 -1.84 -7.90
CA ILE A 10 1.10 -1.37 -9.25
C ILE A 10 2.60 -1.14 -9.28
N SER A 11 3.34 -2.09 -9.86
CA SER A 11 4.78 -1.93 -10.04
C SER A 11 5.05 -0.99 -11.22
N ASP A 12 5.70 0.13 -10.97
CA ASP A 12 6.37 0.88 -12.02
C ASP A 12 7.37 -0.04 -12.72
N GLY A 13 7.27 -0.10 -14.05
CA GLY A 13 8.18 -0.83 -14.92
C GLY A 13 9.60 -0.29 -14.73
N THR A 14 10.30 -0.82 -13.73
CA THR A 14 11.72 -0.57 -13.54
C THR A 14 12.43 -1.43 -14.57
N ARG A 15 12.91 -0.76 -15.63
CA ARG A 15 13.71 -1.26 -16.76
C ARG A 15 14.18 -2.71 -16.61
N CYS A 16 13.69 -3.59 -17.48
CA CYS A 16 14.49 -4.71 -17.95
C CYS A 16 15.73 -4.13 -18.64
N ALA A 17 16.84 -4.01 -17.92
CA ALA A 17 18.13 -3.95 -18.57
C ALA A 17 18.32 -5.28 -19.30
N GLY A 18 18.27 -5.23 -20.63
CA GLY A 18 18.54 -6.37 -21.47
C GLY A 18 19.94 -6.91 -21.17
N ALA A 19 19.99 -8.09 -20.55
CA ALA A 19 21.19 -8.92 -20.57
C ALA A 19 21.00 -9.93 -21.71
N GLN A 20 21.38 -9.53 -22.92
CA GLN A 20 21.69 -10.50 -23.96
C GLN A 20 22.83 -11.40 -23.48
N GLY A 21 22.76 -12.66 -23.90
CA GLY A 21 23.47 -13.81 -23.35
C GLY A 21 24.91 -13.58 -22.90
N LEU A 22 25.19 -14.02 -21.67
CA LEU A 22 26.49 -14.59 -21.34
C LEU A 22 26.25 -15.90 -20.58
N ARG A 23 26.68 -16.96 -21.25
CA ARG A 23 26.70 -18.35 -20.79
C ARG A 23 27.36 -18.42 -19.41
N SER A 24 26.68 -19.15 -18.52
CA SER A 24 27.22 -19.90 -17.38
C SER A 24 28.64 -19.55 -16.92
N ARG A 25 28.74 -18.67 -15.91
CA ARG A 25 29.79 -18.79 -14.88
C ARG A 25 29.10 -18.93 -13.53
N VAL A 26 29.21 -20.12 -12.97
CA VAL A 26 28.85 -20.44 -11.60
C VAL A 26 29.84 -19.69 -10.70
N ASP A 27 29.45 -18.50 -10.20
CA ASP A 27 30.20 -17.84 -9.13
C ASP A 27 29.52 -18.14 -7.79
N ARG A 28 29.94 -19.26 -7.19
CA ARG A 28 29.63 -19.63 -5.81
C ARG A 28 30.54 -18.87 -4.86
N THR A 29 30.31 -17.58 -4.60
CA THR A 29 30.97 -16.91 -3.46
C THR A 29 30.14 -15.76 -2.90
N ARG A 30 29.10 -16.07 -2.12
CA ARG A 30 28.65 -15.14 -1.06
C ARG A 30 28.11 -15.92 0.13
N ALA A 31 28.91 -15.96 1.19
CA ALA A 31 28.53 -16.54 2.48
C ALA A 31 27.39 -15.71 3.09
N GLN A 32 26.28 -16.37 3.41
CA GLN A 32 25.22 -15.80 4.25
C GLN A 32 25.72 -15.70 5.70
N PRO A 33 25.43 -14.61 6.43
CA PRO A 33 25.89 -14.42 7.81
C PRO A 33 25.14 -15.27 8.87
N ASP A 34 24.20 -16.13 8.48
CA ASP A 34 23.36 -16.90 9.41
C ASP A 34 23.62 -18.41 9.39
N CYS A 35 24.89 -18.82 9.36
CA CYS A 35 25.22 -20.23 9.55
C CYS A 35 25.03 -20.62 11.03
N ILE A 36 23.97 -21.38 11.31
CA ILE A 36 23.55 -21.93 12.61
C ILE A 36 24.69 -22.63 13.40
N VAL A 37 25.76 -23.05 12.73
CA VAL A 37 26.87 -23.82 13.32
C VAL A 37 27.78 -22.96 14.21
N CYS A 38 27.92 -21.66 13.96
CA CYS A 38 28.83 -20.81 14.75
C CYS A 38 28.28 -20.41 16.14
N ARG A 39 27.01 -20.68 16.45
CA ARG A 39 26.43 -20.35 17.78
C ARG A 39 26.76 -21.36 18.88
N LYS A 40 27.31 -22.55 18.55
CA LYS A 40 27.49 -23.65 19.52
C LYS A 40 28.90 -23.82 20.11
N PHE A 41 29.93 -23.08 19.68
CA PHE A 41 31.29 -23.26 20.21
C PHE A 41 32.05 -21.93 20.33
N PRO A 42 32.04 -21.27 21.51
CA PRO A 42 32.72 -19.98 21.69
C PRO A 42 34.21 -20.10 22.03
N ARG A 43 34.82 -21.29 22.01
CA ARG A 43 36.25 -21.47 22.28
C ARG A 43 36.82 -22.62 21.48
N GLN A 44 37.17 -22.39 20.22
CA GLN A 44 38.23 -23.11 19.52
C GLN A 44 38.67 -22.32 18.28
N SER A 45 39.99 -22.22 18.12
CA SER A 45 40.68 -21.15 17.42
C SER A 45 40.87 -21.37 15.92
N ARG A 46 40.09 -22.23 15.25
CA ARG A 46 40.14 -22.40 13.78
C ARG A 46 39.08 -23.38 13.27
N CYS A 47 38.19 -22.93 12.38
CA CYS A 47 37.29 -23.79 11.60
C CYS A 47 38.07 -24.47 10.45
N PRO A 48 37.88 -25.77 10.16
CA PRO A 48 38.62 -26.48 9.11
C PRO A 48 38.37 -25.97 7.68
N ALA A 49 37.24 -25.29 7.43
CA ALA A 49 36.85 -24.80 6.10
C ALA A 49 37.64 -23.56 5.63
N CYS A 50 38.30 -22.84 6.54
CA CYS A 50 38.99 -21.57 6.25
C CYS A 50 40.40 -21.76 5.66
N LYS A 51 40.91 -23.00 5.55
CA LYS A 51 42.32 -23.26 5.19
C LYS A 51 42.70 -22.95 3.73
N ARG A 52 41.78 -22.51 2.86
CA ARG A 52 42.06 -22.32 1.42
C ARG A 52 42.16 -20.88 0.92
N THR A 53 41.88 -19.87 1.74
CA THR A 53 42.07 -18.47 1.33
C THR A 53 42.95 -17.77 2.35
N GLY A 54 44.23 -17.60 2.01
CA GLY A 54 45.26 -17.05 2.88
C GLY A 54 45.02 -15.58 3.25
N HIS A 55 44.15 -15.34 4.22
CA HIS A 55 44.03 -14.04 4.88
C HIS A 55 44.67 -14.11 6.26
N THR A 56 45.77 -13.39 6.43
CA THR A 56 46.39 -13.14 7.73
C THR A 56 45.53 -12.14 8.51
N ASN A 57 45.17 -12.48 9.74
CA ASN A 57 44.57 -11.53 10.67
C ASN A 57 45.67 -10.57 11.12
N ARG A 58 45.69 -9.38 10.52
CA ARG A 58 46.53 -8.26 10.95
C ARG A 58 45.83 -7.53 12.10
N GLU A 59 46.45 -7.65 13.28
CA GLU A 59 46.52 -6.67 14.37
C GLU A 59 45.20 -6.15 14.96
N TYR A 60 44.70 -6.81 16.00
CA TYR A 60 43.87 -6.16 17.01
C TYR A 60 44.78 -5.33 17.92
N ASN A 61 44.70 -4.01 17.80
CA ASN A 61 45.44 -3.10 18.66
C ASN A 61 44.83 -3.11 20.07
N THR A 62 45.70 -3.33 21.06
CA THR A 62 45.41 -3.61 22.47
C THR A 62 45.04 -2.35 23.25
N ALA A 63 43.88 -1.73 22.95
CA ALA A 63 43.49 -0.49 23.63
C ALA A 63 41.99 -0.32 23.98
N GLU A 64 41.18 -1.38 24.01
CA GLU A 64 39.73 -1.27 24.30
C GLU A 64 39.26 -2.11 25.50
N ILE A 65 39.98 -2.05 26.62
CA ILE A 65 39.42 -2.45 27.91
C ILE A 65 39.59 -1.27 28.86
N LYS A 66 38.62 -0.33 28.87
CA LYS A 66 38.33 0.49 30.07
C LYS A 66 37.10 1.41 30.02
N THR A 67 36.36 1.52 28.92
CA THR A 67 35.12 2.31 28.94
C THR A 67 33.97 1.46 28.41
N GLY A 68 33.04 1.10 29.30
CA GLY A 68 31.87 0.27 28.99
C GLY A 68 30.81 0.94 28.12
N LEU A 69 31.20 1.73 27.12
CA LEU A 69 30.30 2.25 26.10
C LEU A 69 30.42 1.39 24.84
N ARG A 70 29.33 0.67 24.53
CA ARG A 70 29.19 0.02 23.22
C ARG A 70 29.21 1.12 22.15
N PRO A 71 30.03 1.00 21.08
CA PRO A 71 29.93 1.92 19.97
C PRO A 71 28.55 1.77 19.34
N GLN A 72 27.82 2.89 19.25
CA GLN A 72 26.58 2.94 18.51
C GLN A 72 26.92 2.58 17.07
N LYS A 73 26.42 1.43 16.62
CA LYS A 73 26.49 1.06 15.20
C LYS A 73 25.79 2.20 14.45
N HIS A 74 26.55 2.97 13.69
CA HIS A 74 26.00 3.88 12.70
C HIS A 74 25.05 3.06 11.82
N ILE A 75 23.76 3.25 12.06
CA ILE A 75 22.72 2.71 11.19
C ILE A 75 22.94 3.45 9.88
N ARG A 76 23.46 2.75 8.88
CA ARG A 76 23.36 3.21 7.49
C ARG A 76 21.87 3.43 7.27
N ILE A 77 21.47 4.68 7.06
CA ILE A 77 20.15 5.01 6.52
C ILE A 77 20.16 4.42 5.11
N GLU A 78 19.84 3.13 4.99
CA GLU A 78 19.56 2.50 3.72
C GLU A 78 18.35 3.24 3.15
N ALA A 79 18.51 3.75 1.91
CA ALA A 79 17.61 4.65 1.19
C ALA A 79 16.16 4.68 1.72
N MET A 80 15.70 5.84 2.19
CA MET A 80 14.30 6.03 2.56
C MET A 80 13.44 5.67 1.34
N ALA A 81 12.58 4.65 1.50
CA ALA A 81 11.72 4.19 0.42
C ALA A 81 10.88 5.33 -0.14
N GLU A 82 10.81 5.43 -1.48
CA GLU A 82 10.02 6.45 -2.18
C GLU A 82 8.57 6.53 -1.64
N PRO A 83 8.01 7.73 -1.43
CA PRO A 83 6.67 7.90 -0.87
C PRO A 83 5.63 7.27 -1.80
N LYS A 84 4.88 6.30 -1.27
CA LYS A 84 3.87 5.55 -2.01
C LYS A 84 2.51 6.24 -1.99
N ARG A 85 1.84 6.20 -3.13
CA ARG A 85 0.47 6.69 -3.33
C ARG A 85 -0.52 5.55 -3.15
N PHE A 86 -1.46 5.71 -2.22
CA PHE A 86 -2.46 4.71 -1.87
C PHE A 86 -3.84 5.10 -2.39
N ALA A 87 -4.59 4.15 -2.93
CA ALA A 87 -6.01 4.31 -3.23
C ALA A 87 -6.85 3.33 -2.41
N MET A 88 -7.83 3.86 -1.70
CA MET A 88 -8.76 3.09 -0.87
C MET A 88 -10.09 2.96 -1.60
N VAL A 89 -10.48 1.76 -2.05
CA VAL A 89 -11.63 1.57 -2.94
C VAL A 89 -12.69 0.70 -2.30
N CYS A 90 -13.92 1.21 -2.22
CA CYS A 90 -15.10 0.43 -1.83
C CYS A 90 -16.23 0.57 -2.87
N ALA A 91 -17.46 0.15 -2.57
CA ALA A 91 -18.56 0.24 -3.53
C ALA A 91 -19.03 1.68 -3.78
N ALA A 92 -19.39 2.42 -2.72
CA ALA A 92 -20.09 3.71 -2.82
C ALA A 92 -19.22 4.94 -2.45
N ASN A 93 -17.94 4.74 -2.15
CA ASN A 93 -17.06 5.77 -1.59
C ASN A 93 -17.60 6.46 -0.32
N MET A 94 -18.24 5.71 0.57
CA MET A 94 -19.00 6.29 1.67
C MET A 94 -18.48 5.96 3.06
N ASN A 95 -18.21 4.68 3.32
CA ASN A 95 -17.85 4.21 4.66
C ASN A 95 -16.42 3.68 4.73
N ARG A 96 -16.17 2.44 4.28
CA ARG A 96 -14.88 1.76 4.45
C ARG A 96 -13.70 2.49 3.80
N SER A 97 -13.86 2.93 2.54
CA SER A 97 -12.81 3.69 1.85
C SER A 97 -12.52 5.02 2.53
N MET A 98 -13.54 5.72 3.02
CA MET A 98 -13.41 7.03 3.66
C MET A 98 -12.85 6.94 5.08
N GLU A 99 -13.21 5.91 5.86
CA GLU A 99 -12.59 5.72 7.17
C GLU A 99 -11.11 5.35 7.02
N ALA A 100 -10.77 4.51 6.04
CA ALA A 100 -9.38 4.20 5.79
C ALA A 100 -8.60 5.43 5.27
N HIS A 101 -9.19 6.20 4.34
CA HIS A 101 -8.61 7.46 3.88
C HIS A 101 -8.28 8.37 5.07
N LYS A 102 -9.22 8.59 5.98
CA LYS A 102 -9.00 9.39 7.20
C LYS A 102 -7.82 8.91 8.03
N VAL A 103 -7.70 7.60 8.25
CA VAL A 103 -6.61 7.01 9.04
C VAL A 103 -5.26 7.19 8.33
N LEU A 104 -5.20 6.89 7.03
CA LEU A 104 -3.98 7.03 6.22
C LEU A 104 -3.55 8.51 6.09
N LEU A 105 -4.51 9.42 5.92
CA LEU A 105 -4.26 10.86 5.83
C LEU A 105 -3.71 11.41 7.16
N ARG A 106 -4.26 10.99 8.29
CA ARG A 106 -3.75 11.34 9.63
C ARG A 106 -2.35 10.77 9.89
N ALA A 107 -1.99 9.65 9.25
CA ALA A 107 -0.65 9.09 9.31
C ALA A 107 0.35 9.80 8.37
N GLY A 108 -0.07 10.82 7.63
CA GLY A 108 0.79 11.58 6.71
C GLY A 108 1.09 10.85 5.40
N LEU A 109 0.30 9.84 5.03
CA LEU A 109 0.47 9.09 3.79
C LEU A 109 -0.29 9.75 2.63
N HIS A 110 0.26 9.63 1.42
CA HIS A 110 -0.41 10.13 0.22
C HIS A 110 -1.54 9.17 -0.16
N VAL A 111 -2.78 9.56 0.12
CA VAL A 111 -3.96 8.70 -0.02
C VAL A 111 -5.08 9.37 -0.78
N ALA A 112 -5.76 8.60 -1.63
CA ALA A 112 -7.02 8.92 -2.25
C ALA A 112 -8.05 7.81 -2.00
N SER A 113 -9.33 8.06 -2.25
CA SER A 113 -10.39 7.07 -2.03
C SER A 113 -11.47 7.10 -3.09
N TYR A 114 -11.98 5.93 -3.48
CA TYR A 114 -12.92 5.81 -4.61
C TYR A 114 -14.06 4.82 -4.34
N GLY A 115 -15.10 4.94 -5.17
CA GLY A 115 -16.21 4.00 -5.30
C GLY A 115 -16.10 3.25 -6.63
N ALA A 116 -16.20 1.92 -6.63
CA ALA A 116 -16.21 1.12 -7.86
C ALA A 116 -17.63 0.69 -8.29
N GLY A 117 -18.65 1.07 -7.53
CA GLY A 117 -20.05 0.82 -7.86
C GLY A 117 -20.58 1.77 -8.94
N ASN A 118 -21.78 1.50 -9.42
CA ASN A 118 -22.45 2.35 -10.42
C ASN A 118 -23.05 3.61 -9.78
N HIS A 119 -23.51 3.51 -8.53
CA HIS A 119 -24.19 4.58 -7.81
C HIS A 119 -23.76 4.59 -6.34
N VAL A 120 -23.88 5.74 -5.68
CA VAL A 120 -23.77 5.87 -4.23
C VAL A 120 -25.08 5.39 -3.62
N LYS A 121 -25.03 4.29 -2.86
CA LYS A 121 -26.22 3.72 -2.18
C LYS A 121 -26.08 3.86 -0.68
N LEU A 122 -27.10 4.43 -0.04
CA LEU A 122 -27.21 4.59 1.41
C LEU A 122 -28.48 3.89 1.92
N PRO A 123 -28.46 3.34 3.14
CA PRO A 123 -29.68 2.80 3.74
C PRO A 123 -30.73 3.90 3.89
N GLY A 124 -31.98 3.60 3.55
CA GLY A 124 -33.14 4.46 3.77
C GLY A 124 -34.01 3.97 4.92
N ALA A 125 -35.27 4.40 4.95
CA ALA A 125 -36.22 4.03 6.00
C ALA A 125 -36.54 2.53 6.03
N THR A 126 -36.56 1.89 4.86
CA THR A 126 -36.79 0.45 4.72
C THR A 126 -35.67 -0.18 3.88
N LYS A 127 -35.55 -1.52 3.97
CA LYS A 127 -34.55 -2.28 3.19
C LYS A 127 -34.73 -2.09 1.67
N ASP A 128 -35.98 -1.95 1.22
CA ASP A 128 -36.33 -1.88 -0.19
C ASP A 128 -36.31 -0.46 -0.76
N SER A 129 -36.15 0.56 0.10
CA SER A 129 -36.11 1.97 -0.29
C SER A 129 -34.76 2.62 0.07
N PRO A 130 -33.65 2.22 -0.58
CA PRO A 130 -32.35 2.86 -0.38
C PRO A 130 -32.30 4.26 -1.01
N ASN A 131 -31.51 5.15 -0.43
CA ASN A 131 -31.18 6.43 -1.06
C ASN A 131 -30.08 6.20 -2.11
N VAL A 132 -30.31 6.64 -3.34
CA VAL A 132 -29.42 6.39 -4.48
C VAL A 132 -29.03 7.71 -5.12
N TYR A 133 -27.73 7.94 -5.26
CA TYR A 133 -27.19 9.14 -5.90
C TYR A 133 -26.17 8.78 -6.98
N ASN A 134 -26.01 9.67 -7.95
CA ASN A 134 -25.03 9.54 -9.02
C ASN A 134 -23.67 10.09 -8.58
N PHE A 135 -22.59 9.40 -8.94
CA PHE A 135 -21.24 9.93 -8.80
C PHE A 135 -21.03 11.18 -9.68
N GLY A 136 -20.08 12.02 -9.30
CA GLY A 136 -19.67 13.20 -10.07
C GLY A 136 -20.61 14.41 -9.99
N THR A 137 -21.93 14.19 -9.86
CA THR A 137 -22.91 15.29 -9.79
C THR A 137 -23.28 15.71 -8.37
N ILE A 138 -23.11 14.81 -7.39
CA ILE A 138 -23.51 15.02 -5.99
C ILE A 138 -22.30 15.27 -5.10
N THR A 139 -22.44 16.17 -4.13
CA THR A 139 -21.48 16.40 -3.04
C THR A 139 -21.93 15.74 -1.75
N TYR A 140 -21.01 15.46 -0.82
CA TYR A 140 -21.40 14.94 0.50
C TYR A 140 -22.30 15.91 1.27
N ARG A 141 -22.14 17.22 1.05
CA ARG A 141 -23.00 18.24 1.64
C ARG A 141 -24.44 18.14 1.13
N GLN A 142 -24.63 18.00 -0.18
CA GLN A 142 -25.97 17.84 -0.75
C GLN A 142 -26.65 16.55 -0.28
N ILE A 143 -25.90 15.44 -0.15
CA ILE A 143 -26.44 14.20 0.43
C ILE A 143 -26.85 14.44 1.89
N TYR A 144 -26.02 15.13 2.67
CA TYR A 144 -26.33 15.47 4.05
C TYR A 144 -27.62 16.29 4.16
N ASP A 145 -27.74 17.36 3.38
CA ASP A 145 -28.90 18.25 3.42
C ASP A 145 -30.18 17.51 3.01
N ASP A 146 -30.13 16.67 1.97
CA ASP A 146 -31.24 15.83 1.52
C ASP A 146 -31.71 14.85 2.61
N LEU A 147 -30.78 14.10 3.21
CA LEU A 147 -31.14 13.15 4.28
C LEU A 147 -31.67 13.87 5.52
N MET A 148 -31.09 15.01 5.90
CA MET A 148 -31.58 15.78 7.05
C MET A 148 -32.98 16.37 6.80
N ALA A 149 -33.30 16.74 5.56
CA ALA A 149 -34.63 17.19 5.18
C ALA A 149 -35.66 16.04 5.18
N GLN A 150 -35.24 14.82 4.85
CA GLN A 150 -36.11 13.64 4.87
C GLN A 150 -36.47 13.17 6.29
N ASP A 151 -35.48 12.80 7.10
CA ASP A 151 -35.68 12.38 8.49
C ASP A 151 -34.37 12.45 9.32
N ALA A 152 -34.09 13.63 9.87
CA ALA A 152 -32.90 13.85 10.69
C ALA A 152 -32.79 12.93 11.92
N ALA A 153 -33.91 12.48 12.49
CA ALA A 153 -33.89 11.62 13.67
C ALA A 153 -33.45 10.19 13.30
N LEU A 154 -33.97 9.65 12.20
CA LEU A 154 -33.56 8.36 11.65
C LEU A 154 -32.07 8.36 11.27
N TYR A 155 -31.65 9.36 10.50
CA TYR A 155 -30.28 9.41 9.96
C TYR A 155 -29.21 9.78 11.00
N ARG A 156 -29.62 10.34 12.14
CA ARG A 156 -28.77 10.45 13.33
C ARG A 156 -28.67 9.10 14.06
N ARG A 157 -29.79 8.40 14.28
CA ARG A 157 -29.78 7.09 14.98
C ARG A 157 -28.97 6.02 14.24
N ASN A 158 -28.98 6.03 12.91
CA ASN A 158 -28.23 5.06 12.10
C ASN A 158 -26.77 5.45 11.85
N GLY A 159 -26.32 6.61 12.35
CA GLY A 159 -24.95 7.09 12.22
C GLY A 159 -24.57 7.66 10.85
N LEU A 160 -25.53 7.85 9.93
CA LEU A 160 -25.26 8.43 8.61
C LEU A 160 -24.90 9.92 8.71
N LYS A 161 -25.50 10.65 9.65
CA LYS A 161 -25.19 12.06 9.91
C LYS A 161 -23.70 12.24 10.22
N GLU A 162 -23.18 11.54 11.22
CA GLU A 162 -21.79 11.63 11.67
C GLU A 162 -20.83 11.10 10.60
N MET A 163 -21.23 10.07 9.84
CA MET A 163 -20.47 9.55 8.71
C MET A 163 -20.31 10.59 7.60
N LEU A 164 -21.37 11.33 7.27
CA LEU A 164 -21.35 12.37 6.24
C LEU A 164 -20.53 13.58 6.68
N GLU A 165 -20.66 14.00 7.94
CA GLU A 165 -19.82 15.05 8.54
C GLU A 165 -18.33 14.71 8.44
N ARG A 166 -17.97 13.46 8.73
CA ARG A 166 -16.60 12.95 8.51
C ARG A 166 -16.18 13.06 7.05
N ASN A 167 -17.04 12.64 6.12
CA ASN A 167 -16.69 12.62 4.69
C ASN A 167 -16.46 14.03 4.15
N MET A 168 -17.32 14.99 4.53
CA MET A 168 -17.17 16.40 4.16
C MET A 168 -15.86 17.02 4.64
N ALA A 169 -15.34 16.57 5.78
CA ALA A 169 -14.05 17.04 6.30
C ALA A 169 -12.83 16.48 5.54
N ILE A 170 -13.01 15.39 4.77
CA ILE A 170 -11.93 14.74 4.01
C ILE A 170 -11.89 15.26 2.57
N LYS A 171 -13.04 15.28 1.89
CA LYS A 171 -13.16 15.78 0.51
C LYS A 171 -14.60 16.17 0.16
N GLN A 172 -14.78 16.85 -0.98
CA GLN A 172 -16.06 17.47 -1.35
C GLN A 172 -17.15 16.47 -1.80
N SER A 173 -16.79 15.48 -2.63
CA SER A 173 -17.74 14.59 -3.27
C SER A 173 -17.24 13.14 -3.31
N PRO A 174 -18.15 12.15 -3.40
CA PRO A 174 -17.79 10.78 -3.70
C PRO A 174 -17.30 10.68 -5.15
N GLU A 175 -16.11 10.10 -5.30
CA GLU A 175 -15.44 9.92 -6.60
C GLU A 175 -15.53 8.47 -7.05
N ARG A 176 -15.70 8.25 -8.35
CA ARG A 176 -15.83 6.92 -8.96
C ARG A 176 -14.50 6.46 -9.56
N TRP A 177 -14.07 5.25 -9.22
CA TRP A 177 -12.78 4.71 -9.65
C TRP A 177 -12.62 4.76 -11.17
N GLN A 178 -13.64 4.31 -11.91
CA GLN A 178 -13.62 4.20 -13.37
C GLN A 178 -13.48 5.55 -14.10
N GLU A 179 -13.73 6.67 -13.43
CA GLU A 179 -13.69 8.02 -14.01
C GLU A 179 -12.39 8.77 -13.69
N HIS A 180 -11.61 8.27 -12.73
CA HIS A 180 -10.36 8.89 -12.28
C HIS A 180 -9.15 8.15 -12.83
N VAL A 181 -8.15 8.87 -13.32
CA VAL A 181 -6.91 8.35 -13.93
C VAL A 181 -5.70 8.68 -13.04
N ASP A 182 -5.86 8.47 -11.74
CA ASP A 182 -4.80 8.82 -10.79
C ASP A 182 -3.68 7.77 -10.83
N GLU A 183 -2.43 8.24 -10.86
CA GLU A 183 -1.25 7.39 -10.71
C GLU A 183 -1.16 6.92 -9.26
N VAL A 184 -1.39 5.63 -9.05
CA VAL A 184 -1.43 4.99 -7.74
C VAL A 184 -0.42 3.84 -7.68
N ASP A 185 0.30 3.69 -6.58
CA ASP A 185 1.21 2.56 -6.35
C ASP A 185 0.50 1.35 -5.74
N VAL A 186 -0.43 1.59 -4.81
CA VAL A 186 -1.12 0.54 -4.06
C VAL A 186 -2.61 0.83 -4.01
N VAL A 187 -3.42 -0.09 -4.54
CA VAL A 187 -4.89 -0.03 -4.45
C VAL A 187 -5.36 -1.05 -3.43
N VAL A 188 -6.17 -0.63 -2.47
CA VAL A 188 -6.74 -1.51 -1.43
C VAL A 188 -8.24 -1.59 -1.60
N CYS A 189 -8.76 -2.81 -1.76
CA CYS A 189 -10.16 -3.09 -2.01
C CYS A 189 -10.82 -3.71 -0.76
N PHE A 190 -12.00 -3.23 -0.41
CA PHE A 190 -12.72 -3.64 0.80
C PHE A 190 -13.75 -4.74 0.61
N GLU A 191 -13.92 -5.25 -0.61
CA GLU A 191 -14.76 -6.40 -0.98
C GLU A 191 -14.18 -7.08 -2.23
N GLU A 192 -14.47 -8.37 -2.39
CA GLU A 192 -14.10 -9.14 -3.58
C GLU A 192 -14.69 -8.56 -4.86
N ARG A 193 -16.01 -8.28 -4.88
CA ARG A 193 -16.65 -7.66 -6.07
C ARG A 193 -16.06 -6.30 -6.45
N VAL A 194 -15.62 -5.51 -5.46
CA VAL A 194 -14.94 -4.23 -5.72
C VAL A 194 -13.56 -4.48 -6.33
N PHE A 195 -12.85 -5.49 -5.84
CA PHE A 195 -11.57 -5.91 -6.39
C PHE A 195 -11.71 -6.34 -7.86
N ASP A 196 -12.69 -7.17 -8.18
CA ASP A 196 -12.94 -7.61 -9.56
C ASP A 196 -13.21 -6.42 -10.50
N ASN A 197 -14.08 -5.50 -10.08
CA ASN A 197 -14.38 -4.28 -10.85
C ASN A 197 -13.13 -3.43 -11.10
N VAL A 198 -12.27 -3.28 -10.09
CA VAL A 198 -11.02 -2.51 -10.18
C VAL A 198 -10.05 -3.18 -11.14
N VAL A 199 -9.86 -4.50 -11.02
CA VAL A 199 -8.96 -5.27 -11.88
C VAL A 199 -9.44 -5.26 -13.33
N GLU A 200 -10.74 -5.43 -13.56
CA GLU A 200 -11.35 -5.35 -14.90
C GLU A 200 -11.11 -3.97 -15.53
N ASP A 201 -11.38 -2.89 -14.79
CA ASP A 201 -11.17 -1.53 -15.26
C ASP A 201 -9.67 -1.24 -15.54
N MET A 202 -8.77 -1.71 -14.68
CA MET A 202 -7.33 -1.60 -14.91
C MET A 202 -6.88 -2.37 -16.15
N ARG A 203 -7.41 -3.57 -16.40
CA ARG A 203 -7.15 -4.34 -17.63
C ARG A 203 -7.68 -3.60 -18.86
N ARG A 204 -8.86 -3.01 -18.77
CA ARG A 204 -9.48 -2.25 -19.87
C ARG A 204 -8.65 -1.01 -20.22
N ARG A 205 -8.14 -0.29 -19.22
CA ARG A 205 -7.20 0.83 -19.40
C ARG A 205 -5.85 0.37 -19.95
N GLY A 206 -5.41 -0.83 -19.55
CA GLY A 206 -4.19 -1.49 -20.03
C GLY A 206 -4.28 -2.14 -21.42
N GLY A 207 -5.42 -2.06 -22.12
CA GLY A 207 -5.54 -2.43 -23.54
C GLY A 207 -4.87 -1.42 -24.50
N GLY A 208 -4.52 -0.24 -23.99
CA GLY A 208 -3.44 0.56 -24.54
C GLY A 208 -2.13 0.01 -24.00
N GLU A 209 -1.63 -1.04 -24.65
CA GLU A 209 -0.29 -1.55 -24.46
C GLU A 209 0.66 -0.34 -24.34
N ARG A 210 1.36 -0.22 -23.21
CA ARG A 210 2.67 0.44 -23.22
C ARG A 210 3.49 -0.42 -24.16
N ARG A 211 3.36 -0.11 -25.46
CA ARG A 211 4.03 -0.74 -26.58
C ARG A 211 5.48 -0.82 -26.14
N CYS A 212 5.92 -2.02 -25.80
CA CYS A 212 7.33 -2.33 -25.93
C CYS A 212 7.61 -2.06 -27.41
N SER A 213 8.10 -0.85 -27.70
CA SER A 213 8.68 -0.51 -28.98
C SER A 213 9.89 -1.42 -29.13
N SER A 214 9.63 -2.64 -29.59
CA SER A 214 10.61 -3.52 -30.17
C SER A 214 10.87 -2.98 -31.57
N SER A 215 11.52 -1.83 -31.64
CA SER A 215 12.23 -1.41 -32.83
C SER A 215 13.62 -2.00 -32.72
N ILE A 216 13.79 -3.17 -33.32
CA ILE A 216 15.05 -3.61 -33.92
C ILE A 216 14.72 -3.91 -35.38
#